data_AF-A0A842R3P5-F1
#
_entry.id   AF-A0A842R3P5-F1
#
_cell.length_a   1.000
_cell.length_b   1.000
_cell.length_c   1.000
_cell.angle_alpha   90.00
_cell.angle_beta   90.00
_cell.angle_gamma   90.00
#
_symmetry.space_group_name_H-M   'P 1'
#
loop_
_entity.id
_entity.type
_entity.pdbx_description
1 polymer ?
#
loop_
_entity_poly.entity_id
_entity_poly.type
_entity_poly.pdbx_seq_one_letter_code
_entity_poly.pdbx_strand_id
1 'polypeptide(L)'
;QRELAFTREALIDVLRDPFPVSFKEDDSKESNIIILAHLDGGYREAVESSISSLPYPVEFTGEYQHAGSRDALASLEHAMDELEKEFTGPIQDLSNREIHLQDIRCLVDFQFETSLGDFLIPRDAKISRKHGGMLYIHDGKSHQPILHQDIRTGYLVLDELGVQLAWSAGCSRSETKVKRVTFNGSKLRGSNLFPAGIESVDESIAVGDDAFVVDLEGNLLGYGKAIVPGNRMLEMKRGAVMSLAKKVKPGRGSRNAR
;
A
#
# COMPACT_ATOMS: atom_id res chain seq x y z
N GLN A 1 15.63 -26.59 5.44
CA GLN A 1 14.32 -26.46 4.77
C GLN A 1 13.29 -26.34 5.88
N ARG A 2 12.82 -25.12 6.18
CA ARG A 2 11.68 -24.90 7.07
C ARG A 2 10.58 -24.34 6.18
N GLU A 3 9.58 -25.17 5.92
CA GLU A 3 8.31 -24.71 5.35
C GLU A 3 7.75 -23.63 6.27
N LEU A 4 7.47 -22.45 5.69
CA LEU A 4 6.60 -21.47 6.30
C LEU A 4 5.20 -22.09 6.32
N ALA A 5 4.85 -22.73 7.43
CA ALA A 5 3.48 -23.15 7.69
C ALA A 5 2.64 -21.88 7.86
N PHE A 6 2.03 -21.43 6.76
CA PHE A 6 0.94 -20.46 6.80
C PHE A 6 -0.22 -21.15 7.52
N THR A 7 -0.41 -20.83 8.80
CA THR A 7 -1.45 -21.47 9.61
C THR A 7 -2.82 -21.00 9.14
N ARG A 8 -3.83 -21.87 9.27
CA ARG A 8 -5.23 -21.55 8.94
C ARG A 8 -5.72 -20.32 9.71
N GLU A 9 -5.21 -20.10 10.93
CA GLU A 9 -5.52 -18.88 11.70
C GLU A 9 -4.96 -17.61 11.05
N ALA A 10 -3.72 -17.61 10.55
CA ALA A 10 -3.12 -16.45 9.87
C ALA A 10 -3.87 -16.11 8.57
N LEU A 11 -4.39 -17.12 7.89
CA LEU A 11 -5.19 -16.93 6.67
C LEU A 11 -6.58 -16.38 6.99
N ILE A 12 -7.16 -16.75 8.14
CA ILE A 12 -8.42 -16.19 8.65
C ILE A 12 -8.25 -14.72 9.08
N ASP A 13 -7.13 -14.36 9.70
CA ASP A 13 -6.87 -12.97 10.10
C ASP A 13 -6.65 -12.05 8.90
N VAL A 14 -5.94 -12.52 7.86
CA VAL A 14 -5.82 -11.81 6.57
C VAL A 14 -7.16 -11.67 5.85
N LEU A 15 -8.08 -12.63 6.02
CA LEU A 15 -9.43 -12.57 5.44
C LEU A 15 -10.43 -11.78 6.28
N ARG A 16 -10.16 -11.58 7.57
CA ARG A 16 -10.96 -10.72 8.46
C ARG A 16 -10.73 -9.24 8.19
N ASP A 17 -9.51 -8.89 7.82
CA ASP A 17 -9.15 -7.52 7.44
C ASP A 17 -8.29 -7.51 6.15
N PRO A 18 -8.89 -7.81 4.98
CA PRO A 18 -8.16 -7.89 3.72
C PRO A 18 -7.64 -6.53 3.23
N PHE A 19 -7.93 -5.44 3.94
CA PHE A 19 -7.50 -4.09 3.62
C PHE A 19 -7.14 -3.33 4.91
N PRO A 20 -5.86 -3.05 5.22
CA PRO A 20 -5.48 -2.15 6.31
C PRO A 20 -5.77 -0.67 5.97
N VAL A 21 -6.65 -0.42 4.99
CA VAL A 21 -7.34 0.86 4.89
C VAL A 21 -8.28 0.85 6.07
N SER A 22 -7.98 1.66 7.10
CA SER A 22 -8.94 1.91 8.16
C SER A 22 -10.24 2.42 7.54
N PHE A 23 -11.16 1.52 7.21
CA PHE A 23 -12.56 1.83 7.45
C PHE A 23 -12.57 2.16 8.92
N LYS A 24 -12.72 3.44 9.23
CA LYS A 24 -12.98 3.85 10.61
C LYS A 24 -14.04 2.87 11.10
N GLU A 25 -13.73 2.11 12.13
CA GLU A 25 -14.74 1.52 13.02
C GLU A 25 -15.50 2.72 13.59
N ASP A 26 -16.41 3.25 12.78
CA ASP A 26 -17.55 3.97 13.26
C ASP A 26 -18.53 2.87 13.65
N ASP A 27 -18.31 2.32 14.86
CA ASP A 27 -19.16 1.33 15.55
C ASP A 27 -20.63 1.79 15.71
N SER A 28 -21.02 2.91 15.09
CA SER A 28 -22.34 3.52 15.15
C SER A 28 -23.15 3.45 13.85
N LYS A 29 -22.64 2.80 12.79
CA LYS A 29 -23.46 2.43 11.63
C LYS A 29 -23.21 0.98 11.26
N GLU A 30 -24.20 0.12 11.53
CA GLU A 30 -24.35 -1.17 10.86
C GLU A 30 -24.23 -0.92 9.36
N SER A 31 -23.04 -1.15 8.82
CA SER A 31 -22.81 -1.08 7.40
C SER A 31 -23.39 -2.38 6.86
N ASN A 32 -24.57 -2.26 6.22
CA ASN A 32 -25.26 -3.37 5.58
C ASN A 32 -24.46 -3.81 4.34
N ILE A 33 -23.31 -4.42 4.57
CA ILE A 33 -22.38 -4.90 3.55
C ILE A 33 -22.84 -6.31 3.17
N ILE A 34 -23.13 -6.49 1.89
CA ILE A 34 -23.51 -7.78 1.29
C ILE A 34 -22.45 -8.13 0.25
N ILE A 35 -22.03 -9.40 0.24
CA ILE A 35 -21.15 -9.95 -0.78
C ILE A 35 -22.03 -10.51 -1.91
N LEU A 36 -22.05 -9.83 -3.05
CA LEU A 36 -22.69 -10.35 -4.25
C LEU A 36 -21.74 -11.27 -5.03
N ALA A 37 -21.92 -12.59 -4.90
CA ALA A 37 -21.08 -13.59 -5.51
C ALA A 37 -21.55 -13.94 -6.94
N HIS A 38 -20.80 -13.45 -7.93
CA HIS A 38 -20.99 -13.75 -9.34
C HIS A 38 -19.90 -14.69 -9.87
N LEU A 39 -19.98 -15.97 -9.51
CA LEU A 39 -18.94 -16.97 -9.73
C LEU A 39 -19.54 -18.31 -10.19
N ASP A 40 -18.75 -19.12 -10.88
CA ASP A 40 -19.08 -20.47 -11.33
C ASP A 40 -17.96 -21.48 -10.96
N GLY A 41 -18.24 -22.77 -11.19
CA GLY A 41 -17.27 -23.85 -11.01
C GLY A 41 -16.56 -23.87 -9.66
N GLY A 42 -15.25 -24.13 -9.67
CA GLY A 42 -14.45 -24.24 -8.45
C GLY A 42 -14.38 -22.95 -7.62
N TYR A 43 -14.59 -21.77 -8.21
CA TYR A 43 -14.67 -20.52 -7.45
C TYR A 43 -15.94 -20.45 -6.60
N ARG A 44 -17.06 -20.93 -7.15
CA ARG A 44 -18.31 -21.04 -6.40
C ARG A 44 -18.17 -22.03 -5.24
N GLU A 45 -17.65 -23.22 -5.49
CA GLU A 45 -17.43 -24.25 -4.47
C GLU A 45 -16.55 -23.71 -3.31
N ALA A 46 -15.52 -22.92 -3.64
CA ALA A 46 -14.67 -22.29 -2.65
C ALA A 46 -15.45 -21.30 -1.76
N VAL A 47 -16.31 -20.46 -2.33
CA VAL A 47 -17.16 -19.55 -1.55
C VAL A 47 -18.14 -20.34 -0.71
N GLU A 48 -18.88 -21.29 -1.29
CA GLU A 48 -19.85 -22.14 -0.58
C GLU A 48 -19.23 -22.85 0.64
N SER A 49 -18.01 -23.37 0.50
CA SER A 49 -17.28 -24.02 1.59
C SER A 49 -16.85 -23.07 2.72
N SER A 50 -16.82 -21.76 2.46
CA SER A 50 -16.32 -20.74 3.39
C SER A 50 -17.39 -19.77 3.89
N ILE A 51 -18.65 -19.85 3.41
CA ILE A 51 -19.77 -18.95 3.80
C ILE A 51 -19.87 -18.79 5.32
N SER A 52 -19.81 -19.90 6.08
CA SER A 52 -19.97 -19.85 7.53
C SER A 52 -18.83 -19.12 8.27
N SER A 53 -17.73 -18.81 7.58
CA SER A 53 -16.56 -18.13 8.14
C SER A 53 -16.45 -16.68 7.65
N LEU A 54 -17.28 -16.27 6.69
CA LEU A 54 -17.25 -14.91 6.15
C LEU A 54 -17.95 -13.94 7.11
N PRO A 55 -17.41 -12.72 7.28
CA PRO A 55 -17.99 -11.72 8.19
C PRO A 55 -19.28 -11.08 7.66
N TYR A 56 -19.60 -11.29 6.39
CA TYR A 56 -20.74 -10.67 5.71
C TYR A 56 -21.63 -11.71 5.03
N PRO A 57 -22.94 -11.46 4.91
CA PRO A 57 -23.84 -12.32 4.14
C PRO A 57 -23.39 -12.40 2.68
N VAL A 58 -23.56 -13.58 2.09
CA VAL A 58 -23.25 -13.85 0.69
C VAL A 58 -24.53 -14.15 -0.06
N GLU A 59 -24.75 -13.41 -1.15
CA GLU A 59 -25.84 -13.66 -2.10
C GLU A 59 -25.26 -14.07 -3.44
N PHE A 60 -25.64 -15.25 -3.93
CA PHE A 60 -25.25 -15.68 -5.26
C PHE A 60 -26.20 -15.10 -6.29
N THR A 61 -25.65 -14.51 -7.35
CA THR A 61 -26.45 -13.97 -8.46
C THR A 61 -27.25 -15.04 -9.21
N GLY A 62 -26.82 -16.31 -9.16
CA GLY A 62 -27.54 -17.42 -9.77
C GLY A 62 -26.69 -18.69 -9.86
N GLU A 63 -27.21 -19.70 -10.55
CA GLU A 63 -26.47 -20.90 -10.95
C GLU A 63 -26.35 -20.94 -12.47
N TYR A 64 -25.12 -21.06 -12.95
CA TYR A 64 -24.84 -21.04 -14.39
C TYR A 64 -23.56 -21.83 -14.69
N GLN A 65 -23.44 -22.33 -15.92
CA GLN A 65 -22.24 -23.03 -16.37
C GLN A 65 -21.04 -22.10 -16.54
N HIS A 66 -21.30 -20.87 -16.99
CA HIS A 66 -20.29 -19.85 -17.27
C HIS A 66 -20.74 -18.48 -16.75
N ALA A 67 -19.95 -17.85 -15.86
CA ALA A 67 -20.24 -16.52 -15.32
C ALA A 67 -20.29 -15.43 -16.41
N GLY A 68 -19.54 -15.61 -17.51
CA GLY A 68 -19.63 -14.71 -18.67
C GLY A 68 -20.77 -14.99 -19.63
N SER A 69 -21.65 -15.97 -19.34
CA SER A 69 -22.79 -16.29 -20.21
C SER A 69 -23.85 -15.19 -20.18
N ARG A 70 -24.64 -15.08 -21.26
CA ARG A 70 -25.71 -14.08 -21.36
C ARG A 70 -26.70 -14.18 -20.20
N ASP A 71 -27.07 -15.39 -19.80
CA ASP A 71 -28.02 -15.63 -18.73
C ASP A 71 -27.43 -15.23 -17.37
N ALA A 72 -26.15 -15.55 -17.13
CA ALA A 72 -25.44 -15.15 -15.92
C ALA A 72 -25.34 -13.62 -15.79
N LEU A 73 -24.97 -12.92 -16.87
CA LEU A 73 -24.90 -11.46 -16.88
C LEU A 73 -26.26 -10.81 -16.66
N ALA A 74 -27.34 -11.38 -17.22
CA ALA A 74 -28.70 -10.89 -16.98
C ALA A 74 -29.12 -11.09 -15.51
N SER A 75 -28.72 -12.19 -14.88
CA SER A 75 -28.93 -12.41 -13.45
C SER A 75 -28.13 -11.44 -12.58
N LEU A 76 -26.88 -11.13 -12.95
CA LEU A 76 -26.07 -10.12 -12.27
C LEU A 76 -26.72 -8.73 -12.37
N GLU A 77 -27.13 -8.32 -13.57
CA GLU A 77 -27.80 -7.04 -13.82
C GLU A 77 -29.06 -6.90 -12.96
N HIS A 78 -29.92 -7.94 -12.94
CA HIS A 78 -31.11 -7.96 -12.08
C HIS A 78 -30.75 -7.85 -10.59
N ALA A 79 -29.74 -8.59 -10.12
CA ALA A 79 -29.33 -8.53 -8.71
C ALA A 79 -28.79 -7.14 -8.34
N MET A 80 -28.04 -6.49 -9.24
CA MET A 80 -27.57 -5.13 -9.04
C MET A 80 -28.74 -4.12 -9.00
N ASP A 81 -29.72 -4.26 -9.88
CA ASP A 81 -30.92 -3.40 -9.91
C ASP A 81 -31.74 -3.49 -8.60
N GLU A 82 -31.89 -4.69 -8.04
CA GLU A 82 -32.58 -4.87 -6.75
C GLU A 82 -31.82 -4.20 -5.61
N LEU A 83 -30.49 -4.36 -5.56
CA LEU A 83 -29.65 -3.70 -4.56
C LEU A 83 -29.69 -2.16 -4.71
N GLU A 84 -29.71 -1.64 -5.94
CA GLU A 84 -29.80 -0.20 -6.19
C GLU A 84 -31.12 0.40 -5.68
N LYS A 85 -32.23 -0.35 -5.75
CA LYS A 85 -33.53 0.09 -5.20
C LYS A 85 -33.50 0.25 -3.68
N GLU A 86 -32.74 -0.59 -2.99
CA GLU A 86 -32.59 -0.56 -1.54
C GLU A 86 -31.50 0.43 -1.08
N PHE A 87 -30.53 0.72 -1.96
CA PHE A 87 -29.41 1.60 -1.66
C PHE A 87 -29.82 3.08 -1.72
N THR A 88 -29.87 3.71 -0.55
CA THR A 88 -30.19 5.15 -0.40
C THR A 88 -28.95 6.05 -0.38
N GLY A 89 -27.75 5.48 -0.50
CA GLY A 89 -26.49 6.20 -0.49
C GLY A 89 -26.13 6.81 -1.85
N PRO A 90 -25.11 7.69 -1.90
CA PRO A 90 -24.59 8.17 -3.17
C PRO A 90 -23.86 7.04 -3.90
N ILE A 91 -24.29 6.69 -5.11
CA ILE A 91 -23.53 5.82 -6.00
C ILE A 91 -22.32 6.61 -6.49
N GLN A 92 -21.13 6.14 -6.17
CA GLN A 92 -19.89 6.75 -6.66
C GLN A 92 -19.59 6.18 -8.04
N ASP A 93 -20.02 6.90 -9.09
CA ASP A 93 -19.54 6.63 -10.44
C ASP A 93 -18.10 7.13 -10.57
N LEU A 94 -17.16 6.20 -10.36
CA LEU A 94 -15.74 6.46 -10.49
C LEU A 94 -15.31 6.24 -11.92
N SER A 95 -14.71 7.26 -12.52
CA SER A 95 -14.02 7.08 -13.81
C SER A 95 -12.97 5.97 -13.71
N ASN A 96 -12.71 5.25 -14.81
CA ASN A 96 -11.63 4.25 -14.89
C ASN A 96 -10.28 4.76 -14.38
N ARG A 97 -10.02 6.06 -14.55
CA ARG A 97 -8.82 6.71 -14.03
C ARG A 97 -8.82 6.75 -12.50
N GLU A 98 -9.94 7.12 -11.88
CA GLU A 98 -10.04 7.20 -10.43
C GLU A 98 -9.99 5.82 -9.79
N ILE A 99 -10.62 4.80 -10.41
CA ILE A 99 -10.47 3.39 -9.99
C ILE A 99 -8.98 3.01 -10.01
N HIS A 100 -8.28 3.30 -11.11
CA HIS A 100 -6.86 2.97 -11.21
C HIS A 100 -5.99 3.72 -10.17
N LEU A 101 -6.31 4.98 -9.87
CA LEU A 101 -5.64 5.71 -8.78
C LEU A 101 -5.94 5.09 -7.42
N GLN A 102 -7.17 4.64 -7.18
CA GLN A 102 -7.55 3.96 -5.95
C GLN A 102 -6.78 2.66 -5.77
N ASP A 103 -6.61 1.86 -6.82
CA ASP A 103 -5.79 0.65 -6.78
C ASP A 103 -4.35 0.96 -6.38
N ILE A 104 -3.77 2.04 -6.93
CA ILE A 104 -2.41 2.48 -6.59
C ILE A 104 -2.33 2.92 -5.12
N ARG A 105 -3.35 3.61 -4.60
CA ARG A 105 -3.42 4.00 -3.18
C ARG A 105 -3.43 2.77 -2.28
N CYS A 106 -4.27 1.78 -2.59
CA CYS A 106 -4.31 0.52 -1.86
C CYS A 106 -2.97 -0.23 -1.92
N LEU A 107 -2.30 -0.24 -3.09
CA LEU A 107 -0.98 -0.85 -3.22
C LEU A 107 0.11 -0.12 -2.41
N VAL A 108 0.02 1.21 -2.29
CA VAL A 108 0.90 1.99 -1.41
C VAL A 108 0.68 1.55 0.03
N ASP A 109 -0.57 1.51 0.49
CA ASP A 109 -0.89 1.13 1.87
C ASP A 109 -0.43 -0.28 2.19
N PHE A 110 -0.65 -1.21 1.25
CA PHE A 110 -0.19 -2.58 1.35
C PHE A 110 1.34 -2.69 1.41
N GLN A 111 2.07 -2.10 0.45
CA GLN A 111 3.52 -2.31 0.37
C GLN A 111 4.29 -1.63 1.51
N PHE A 112 3.85 -0.43 1.90
CA PHE A 112 4.53 0.34 2.94
C PHE A 112 3.97 0.06 4.34
N GLU A 113 2.96 -0.83 4.46
CA GLU A 113 2.27 -1.15 5.72
C GLU A 113 1.82 0.11 6.47
N THR A 114 1.21 1.03 5.73
CA THR A 114 0.86 2.38 6.21
C THR A 114 -0.51 2.79 5.67
N SER A 115 -1.01 3.96 6.09
CA SER A 115 -2.17 4.63 5.49
C SER A 115 -1.71 5.87 4.70
N LEU A 116 -0.77 5.67 3.78
CA LEU A 116 -0.14 6.71 2.97
C LEU A 116 -0.80 6.94 1.61
N GLY A 117 -1.62 6.01 1.12
CA GLY A 117 -2.18 6.00 -0.23
C GLY A 117 -2.85 7.32 -0.59
N ASP A 118 -3.89 7.70 0.15
CA ASP A 118 -4.62 8.96 -0.05
C ASP A 118 -3.76 10.20 0.09
N PHE A 119 -2.73 10.15 0.94
CA PHE A 119 -1.83 11.27 1.17
C PHE A 119 -0.82 11.45 0.02
N LEU A 120 -0.26 10.35 -0.46
CA LEU A 120 0.73 10.35 -1.52
C LEU A 120 0.10 10.61 -2.88
N ILE A 121 -1.09 10.05 -3.15
CA ILE A 121 -1.67 9.99 -4.48
C ILE A 121 -2.96 10.84 -4.53
N PRO A 122 -2.85 12.16 -4.78
CA PRO A 122 -4.02 13.02 -4.84
C PRO A 122 -4.91 12.67 -6.04
N ARG A 123 -6.18 13.09 -6.01
CA ARG A 123 -7.16 12.82 -7.09
C ARG A 123 -6.73 13.39 -8.45
N ASP A 124 -5.97 14.47 -8.47
CA ASP A 124 -5.44 15.10 -9.69
C ASP A 124 -4.10 14.51 -10.16
N ALA A 125 -3.60 13.44 -9.52
CA ALA A 125 -2.36 12.79 -9.89
C ALA A 125 -2.34 12.31 -11.35
N LYS A 126 -1.22 12.48 -12.04
CA LYS A 126 -1.08 12.11 -13.46
C LYS A 126 -0.31 10.82 -13.59
N ILE A 127 -0.85 9.90 -14.39
CA ILE A 127 -0.23 8.61 -14.67
C ILE A 127 0.48 8.72 -16.01
N SER A 128 1.76 8.37 -16.06
CA SER A 128 2.51 8.29 -17.32
C SER A 128 3.24 6.96 -17.43
N ARG A 129 3.19 6.34 -18.62
CA ARG A 129 4.00 5.15 -18.91
C ARG A 129 5.26 5.57 -19.65
N LYS A 130 6.41 5.07 -19.22
CA LYS A 130 7.68 5.23 -19.92
C LYS A 130 8.11 3.92 -20.57
N HIS A 131 8.96 4.05 -21.59
CA HIS A 131 9.64 2.89 -22.17
C HIS A 131 10.37 2.09 -21.08
N GLY A 132 10.30 0.76 -21.17
CA GLY A 132 10.90 -0.16 -20.20
C GLY A 132 9.91 -0.84 -19.24
N GLY A 133 8.63 -0.47 -19.28
CA GLY A 133 7.61 -1.07 -18.41
C GLY A 133 7.50 -0.40 -17.05
N MET A 134 7.86 0.88 -16.97
CA MET A 134 7.72 1.69 -15.75
C MET A 134 6.51 2.62 -15.88
N LEU A 135 5.66 2.60 -14.86
CA LEU A 135 4.50 3.47 -14.73
C LEU A 135 4.79 4.50 -13.63
N TYR A 136 4.77 5.78 -13.97
CA TYR A 136 5.05 6.88 -13.05
C TYR A 136 3.78 7.57 -12.62
N ILE A 137 3.70 7.90 -11.34
CA ILE A 137 2.65 8.70 -10.75
C ILE A 137 3.22 10.06 -10.39
N HIS A 138 2.61 11.10 -10.94
CA HIS A 138 3.05 12.48 -10.80
C HIS A 138 2.04 13.29 -10.01
N ASP A 139 2.55 14.23 -9.23
CA ASP A 139 1.70 15.24 -8.59
C ASP A 139 1.01 16.11 -9.66
N GLY A 140 -0.29 16.34 -9.49
CA GLY A 140 -1.12 17.02 -10.48
C GLY A 140 -0.70 18.48 -10.72
N LYS A 141 -0.16 19.13 -9.67
CA LYS A 141 0.21 20.55 -9.65
C LYS A 141 1.66 20.79 -10.07
N SER A 142 2.61 20.12 -9.43
CA SER A 142 4.05 20.31 -9.64
C SER A 142 4.62 19.46 -10.77
N HIS A 143 3.86 18.45 -11.25
CA HIS A 143 4.31 17.45 -12.24
C HIS A 143 5.51 16.61 -11.81
N GLN A 144 5.97 16.72 -10.56
CA GLN A 144 7.07 15.93 -10.05
C GLN A 144 6.61 14.48 -9.81
N PRO A 145 7.46 13.48 -10.08
CA PRO A 145 7.13 12.10 -9.78
C PRO A 145 7.04 11.90 -8.27
N ILE A 146 5.92 11.35 -7.82
CA ILE A 146 5.68 10.91 -6.45
C ILE A 146 6.27 9.51 -6.27
N LEU A 147 5.96 8.60 -7.18
CA LEU A 147 6.47 7.23 -7.21
C LEU A 147 6.46 6.67 -8.63
N HIS A 148 7.10 5.52 -8.80
CA HIS A 148 6.94 4.68 -9.97
C HIS A 148 6.70 3.23 -9.60
N GLN A 149 6.01 2.52 -10.48
CA GLN A 149 5.74 1.10 -10.42
C GLN A 149 6.49 0.39 -11.54
N ASP A 150 7.18 -0.69 -11.21
CA ASP A 150 7.61 -1.67 -12.19
C ASP A 150 6.41 -2.56 -12.56
N ILE A 151 5.90 -2.41 -13.79
CA ILE A 151 4.70 -3.12 -14.25
C ILE A 151 4.91 -4.64 -14.28
N ARG A 152 6.15 -5.13 -14.38
CA ARG A 152 6.45 -6.57 -14.43
C ARG A 152 6.37 -7.21 -13.07
N THR A 153 6.74 -6.48 -12.03
CA THR A 153 6.83 -7.01 -10.66
C THR A 153 5.73 -6.48 -9.75
N GLY A 154 5.04 -5.40 -10.15
CA GLY A 154 4.04 -4.71 -9.35
C GLY A 154 4.63 -3.79 -8.27
N TYR A 155 5.95 -3.83 -8.03
CA TYR A 155 6.59 -3.09 -6.93
C TYR A 155 6.58 -1.59 -7.15
N LEU A 156 6.27 -0.86 -6.09
CA LEU A 156 6.30 0.59 -5.99
C LEU A 156 7.62 1.07 -5.43
N VAL A 157 8.12 2.16 -5.99
CA VAL A 157 9.36 2.83 -5.57
C VAL A 157 9.06 4.32 -5.46
N LEU A 158 9.13 4.86 -4.24
CA LEU A 158 8.95 6.29 -4.03
C LEU A 158 10.04 7.10 -4.75
N ASP A 159 9.63 8.17 -5.40
CA ASP A 159 10.50 9.22 -5.93
C ASP A 159 10.73 10.31 -4.87
N GLU A 160 11.58 11.30 -5.17
CA GLU A 160 12.05 12.27 -4.17
C GLU A 160 10.90 13.03 -3.49
N LEU A 161 9.85 13.38 -4.24
CA LEU A 161 8.65 13.99 -3.69
C LEU A 161 7.87 13.02 -2.81
N GLY A 162 7.64 11.77 -3.26
CA GLY A 162 6.91 10.77 -2.48
C GLY A 162 7.61 10.42 -1.17
N VAL A 163 8.94 10.42 -1.13
CA VAL A 163 9.72 10.22 0.10
C VAL A 163 9.49 11.36 1.09
N GLN A 164 9.51 12.60 0.63
CA GLN A 164 9.26 13.78 1.47
C GLN A 164 7.82 13.79 1.98
N LEU A 165 6.86 13.47 1.12
CA LEU A 165 5.45 13.38 1.50
C LEU A 165 5.23 12.28 2.53
N ALA A 166 5.71 11.06 2.27
CA ALA A 166 5.56 9.92 3.18
C ALA A 166 6.16 10.21 4.55
N TRP A 167 7.36 10.79 4.58
CA TRP A 167 8.00 11.21 5.82
C TRP A 167 7.19 12.27 6.57
N SER A 168 6.70 13.29 5.86
CA SER A 168 5.91 14.36 6.46
C SER A 168 4.60 13.83 7.05
N ALA A 169 3.94 12.89 6.38
CA ALA A 169 2.76 12.21 6.90
C ALA A 169 3.08 11.38 8.14
N GLY A 170 4.14 10.56 8.10
CA GLY A 170 4.56 9.75 9.24
C GLY A 170 4.99 10.56 10.48
N CYS A 171 5.44 11.81 10.29
CA CYS A 171 5.75 12.72 11.39
C CYS A 171 4.54 13.47 11.95
N SER A 172 3.49 13.66 11.14
CA SER A 172 2.35 14.53 11.50
C SER A 172 1.07 13.78 11.85
N ARG A 173 0.93 12.51 11.46
CA ARG A 173 -0.28 11.72 11.68
C ARG A 173 0.02 10.53 12.59
N SER A 174 -0.74 10.40 13.66
CA SER A 174 -0.62 9.28 14.61
C SER A 174 -0.93 7.92 13.99
N GLU A 175 -1.78 7.90 12.97
CA GLU A 175 -2.24 6.71 12.25
C GLU A 175 -1.20 6.21 11.24
N THR A 176 -0.28 7.07 10.79
CA THR A 176 0.75 6.72 9.81
C THR A 176 2.06 6.42 10.52
N LYS A 177 2.41 5.14 10.65
CA LYS A 177 3.71 4.74 11.23
C LYS A 177 4.70 4.41 10.13
N VAL A 178 5.68 5.29 9.92
CA VAL A 178 6.82 5.00 9.06
C VAL A 178 7.95 4.40 9.89
N LYS A 179 8.56 3.33 9.38
CA LYS A 179 9.72 2.67 9.99
C LYS A 179 10.98 3.51 9.81
N ARG A 180 11.83 3.59 10.83
CA ARG A 180 12.93 4.57 10.89
C ARG A 180 14.28 3.97 11.26
N VAL A 181 15.33 4.50 10.65
CA VAL A 181 16.73 4.26 10.99
C VAL A 181 17.40 5.61 11.23
N THR A 182 17.99 5.80 12.40
CA THR A 182 18.76 7.00 12.75
C THR A 182 20.22 6.78 12.38
N PHE A 183 20.77 7.66 11.55
CA PHE A 183 22.13 7.61 11.06
C PHE A 183 22.94 8.79 11.60
N ASN A 184 24.06 8.49 12.24
CA ASN A 184 25.07 9.45 12.70
C ASN A 184 25.90 9.97 11.51
N GLY A 185 25.24 10.76 10.65
CA GLY A 185 25.84 11.45 9.53
C GLY A 185 24.82 12.31 8.81
N SER A 186 25.27 13.40 8.19
CA SER A 186 24.40 14.39 7.54
C SER A 186 24.09 14.07 6.07
N LYS A 187 24.63 12.97 5.52
CA LYS A 187 24.42 12.61 4.12
C LYS A 187 24.68 11.13 3.84
N LEU A 188 23.76 10.53 3.09
CA LEU A 188 23.93 9.16 2.58
C LEU A 188 24.78 9.12 1.31
N ARG A 189 25.67 8.12 1.25
CA ARG A 189 26.54 7.85 0.11
C ARG A 189 26.41 6.40 -0.35
N GLY A 190 26.70 6.15 -1.62
CA GLY A 190 26.56 4.82 -2.21
C GLY A 190 25.10 4.39 -2.40
N SER A 191 24.92 3.09 -2.58
CA SER A 191 23.62 2.41 -2.73
C SER A 191 23.18 1.67 -1.48
N ASN A 192 24.03 1.54 -0.47
CA ASN A 192 23.77 0.73 0.71
C ASN A 192 24.09 1.51 1.99
N LEU A 193 23.30 1.27 3.03
CA LEU A 193 23.60 1.67 4.40
C LEU A 193 24.34 0.51 5.10
N PHE A 194 25.34 0.86 5.89
CA PHE A 194 26.15 -0.08 6.66
C PHE A 194 25.90 0.16 8.16
N PRO A 195 26.12 -0.83 9.04
CA PRO A 195 25.93 -0.71 10.48
C PRO A 195 26.73 0.46 11.08
N ALA A 196 27.91 0.72 10.51
CA ALA A 196 28.76 1.83 10.91
C ALA A 196 28.00 3.15 10.72
N GLY A 197 27.69 3.79 11.84
CA GLY A 197 26.94 5.05 11.88
C GLY A 197 25.44 4.89 12.10
N ILE A 198 24.90 3.69 12.32
CA ILE A 198 23.52 3.56 12.82
C ILE A 198 23.52 3.79 14.32
N GLU A 199 22.73 4.76 14.77
CA GLU A 199 22.59 5.11 16.19
C GLU A 199 21.40 4.40 16.83
N SER A 200 20.26 4.36 16.12
CA SER A 200 19.04 3.71 16.57
C SER A 200 18.21 3.23 15.39
N VAL A 201 17.33 2.28 15.65
CA VAL A 201 16.50 1.63 14.63
C VAL A 201 15.16 1.27 15.23
N ASP A 202 14.11 1.34 14.41
CA ASP A 202 12.80 0.80 14.75
C ASP A 202 12.88 -0.75 14.80
N GLU A 203 12.61 -1.32 15.97
CA GLU A 203 12.70 -2.76 16.20
C GLU A 203 11.69 -3.57 15.38
N SER A 204 10.62 -2.94 14.90
CA SER A 204 9.61 -3.57 14.05
C SER A 204 10.09 -3.82 12.62
N ILE A 205 11.25 -3.30 12.22
CA ILE A 205 11.81 -3.50 10.88
C ILE A 205 12.14 -4.98 10.66
N ALA A 206 11.43 -5.59 9.71
CA ALA A 206 11.71 -6.91 9.16
C ALA A 206 12.54 -6.82 7.87
N VAL A 207 13.00 -7.97 7.37
CA VAL A 207 13.73 -8.04 6.09
C VAL A 207 12.78 -7.72 4.94
N GLY A 208 13.20 -6.81 4.05
CA GLY A 208 12.42 -6.40 2.88
C GLY A 208 11.59 -5.13 3.10
N ASP A 209 11.39 -4.74 4.36
CA ASP A 209 10.63 -3.55 4.73
C ASP A 209 11.25 -2.27 4.18
N ASP A 210 10.40 -1.35 3.75
CA ASP A 210 10.81 0.01 3.46
C ASP A 210 10.99 0.80 4.76
N ALA A 211 12.15 1.44 4.91
CA ALA A 211 12.49 2.27 6.07
C ALA A 211 13.11 3.60 5.65
N PHE A 212 12.80 4.64 6.41
CA PHE A 212 13.30 6.00 6.23
C PHE A 212 14.56 6.19 7.06
N VAL A 213 15.55 6.87 6.47
CA VAL A 213 16.80 7.20 7.16
C VAL A 213 16.80 8.67 7.51
N VAL A 214 17.05 8.95 8.78
CA VAL A 214 17.18 10.30 9.31
C VAL A 214 18.54 10.53 9.93
N ASP A 215 18.96 11.78 10.05
CA ASP A 215 20.10 12.13 10.90
C ASP A 215 19.72 12.21 12.39
N LEU A 216 20.69 12.54 13.24
CA LEU A 216 20.50 12.71 14.69
C LEU A 216 19.54 13.85 15.05
N GLU A 217 19.31 14.80 14.15
CA GLU A 217 18.38 15.92 14.35
C GLU A 217 16.97 15.57 13.83
N GLY A 218 16.78 14.37 13.25
CA GLY A 218 15.52 13.93 12.66
C GLY A 218 15.31 14.43 11.23
N ASN A 219 16.32 15.00 10.58
CA ASN A 219 16.20 15.42 9.19
C ASN A 219 16.25 14.21 8.25
N LEU A 220 15.34 14.18 7.28
CA LEU A 220 15.23 13.10 6.32
C LEU A 220 16.42 13.06 5.34
N LEU A 221 17.11 11.93 5.29
CA LEU A 221 18.25 11.69 4.41
C LEU A 221 17.90 10.82 3.18
N GLY A 222 16.92 9.93 3.31
CA GLY A 222 16.52 9.02 2.23
C GLY A 222 15.62 7.88 2.70
N TYR A 223 15.40 6.92 1.82
CA TYR A 223 14.71 5.66 2.15
C TYR A 223 15.34 4.48 1.41
N GLY A 224 15.08 3.29 1.91
CA GLY A 224 15.51 2.04 1.30
C GLY A 224 14.85 0.82 1.89
N LYS A 225 15.25 -0.36 1.40
CA LYS A 225 14.76 -1.65 1.86
C LYS A 225 15.73 -2.31 2.82
N ALA A 226 15.23 -2.76 3.97
CA ALA A 226 16.01 -3.47 4.97
C ALA A 226 16.52 -4.81 4.41
N ILE A 227 17.82 -5.06 4.58
CA ILE A 227 18.47 -6.33 4.21
C ILE A 227 18.48 -7.30 5.40
N VAL A 228 18.47 -6.74 6.62
CA VAL A 228 18.41 -7.49 7.88
C VAL A 228 17.35 -6.87 8.80
N PRO A 229 16.82 -7.62 9.78
CA PRO A 229 15.89 -7.05 10.76
C PRO A 229 16.52 -5.93 11.60
N GLY A 230 15.70 -5.03 12.13
CA GLY A 230 16.12 -3.86 12.90
C GLY A 230 17.08 -4.21 14.04
N ASN A 231 16.70 -5.16 14.90
CA ASN A 231 17.55 -5.61 16.01
C ASN A 231 18.96 -6.07 15.56
N ARG A 232 19.08 -6.70 14.38
CA ARG A 232 20.35 -7.14 13.81
C ARG A 232 21.19 -6.00 13.25
N MET A 233 20.58 -4.88 12.83
CA MET A 233 21.31 -3.74 12.28
C MET A 233 22.33 -3.18 13.29
N LEU A 234 21.97 -3.14 14.57
CA LEU A 234 22.83 -2.65 15.66
C LEU A 234 23.90 -3.66 16.10
N GLU A 235 23.62 -4.96 16.01
CA GLU A 235 24.58 -6.01 16.40
C GLU A 235 25.69 -6.23 15.36
N MET A 236 25.41 -5.92 14.09
CA MET A 236 26.31 -6.21 13.00
C MET A 236 27.53 -5.29 13.00
N LYS A 237 28.71 -5.88 12.79
CA LYS A 237 29.97 -5.12 12.66
C LYS A 237 30.30 -4.75 11.21
N ARG A 238 29.78 -5.51 10.24
CA ARG A 238 30.11 -5.43 8.81
C ARG A 238 28.94 -5.92 7.96
N GLY A 239 28.97 -5.62 6.67
CA GLY A 239 27.92 -5.98 5.71
C GLY A 239 26.90 -4.86 5.54
N ALA A 240 26.18 -4.84 4.41
CA ALA A 240 25.10 -3.88 4.22
C ALA A 240 23.87 -4.31 5.04
N VAL A 241 23.20 -3.34 5.64
CA VAL A 241 21.98 -3.57 6.44
C VAL A 241 20.73 -3.06 5.76
N MET A 242 20.87 -2.16 4.79
CA MET A 242 19.76 -1.63 4.02
C MET A 242 20.23 -1.21 2.61
N SER A 243 19.41 -1.47 1.59
CA SER A 243 19.64 -1.02 0.22
C SER A 243 18.88 0.27 -0.03
N LEU A 244 19.60 1.37 -0.28
CA LEU A 244 19.04 2.71 -0.50
C LEU A 244 18.41 2.82 -1.89
N ALA A 245 17.13 3.16 -1.93
CA ALA A 245 16.37 3.37 -3.16
C ALA A 245 16.41 4.86 -3.58
N LYS A 246 16.25 5.78 -2.63
CA LYS A 246 16.32 7.22 -2.89
C LYS A 246 17.00 7.95 -1.75
N LYS A 247 17.71 9.01 -2.13
CA LYS A 247 18.37 9.94 -1.21
C LYS A 247 17.73 11.30 -1.41
N VAL A 248 17.37 11.96 -0.32
CA VAL A 248 16.87 13.33 -0.36
C VAL A 248 18.08 14.23 -0.56
N LYS A 249 18.01 15.13 -1.55
CA LYS A 249 19.06 16.14 -1.70
C LYS A 249 18.91 17.13 -0.55
N PRO A 250 20.01 17.51 0.13
CA PRO A 250 19.94 18.63 1.05
C PRO A 250 19.36 19.81 0.28
N GLY A 251 18.28 20.39 0.79
CA GLY A 251 17.58 21.48 0.14
C GLY A 251 18.61 22.52 -0.31
N ARG A 252 18.51 22.97 -1.57
CA ARG A 252 19.12 24.25 -1.92
C ARG A 252 18.37 25.27 -1.06
N GLY A 253 18.90 25.56 0.13
CA GLY A 253 18.35 26.60 0.99
C GLY A 253 18.09 27.83 0.13
N SER A 254 16.92 28.43 0.32
CA SER A 254 16.50 29.67 -0.32
C SER A 254 17.68 30.62 -0.46
N ARG A 255 18.26 30.68 -1.67
CA ARG A 255 19.14 31.78 -2.07
C ARG A 255 18.19 32.91 -2.49
N ASN A 256 17.46 33.48 -1.55
CA ASN A 256 16.73 34.73 -1.69
C ASN A 256 16.35 35.23 -0.30
N ALA A 257 17.35 35.77 0.39
CA ALA A 257 17.20 36.78 1.43
C ALA A 257 18.58 37.47 1.58
N ARG A 258 18.86 38.39 0.66
CA ARG A 258 19.78 39.51 0.85
C ARG A 258 19.07 40.75 0.37
#